data_AF-A0A316M0G1-F1
#
_entry.id   AF-A0A316M0G1-F1
#
_cell.length_a   1.000
_cell.length_b   1.000
_cell.length_c   1.000
_cell.angle_alpha   90.00
_cell.angle_beta   90.00
_cell.angle_gamma   90.00
#
_symmetry.space_group_name_H-M   'P 1'
#
loop_
_entity.id
_entity.type
_entity.pdbx_description
1 polymer ?
#
loop_
_entity_poly.entity_id
_entity_poly.type
_entity_poly.pdbx_seq_one_letter_code
_entity_poly.pdbx_strand_id
1 'polypeptide(L)'
;MRIYMDEGKNILKQVVCNQCGKALKVKNGILVEGVFEGNQQFGYFSNKDGIRHSFDLCEECYNKLIEGFAVEVTKEEVQELL
;
A
#
# COMPACT_ATOMS: atom_id res chain seq x y z
N MET A 1 -3.36 -5.45 1.91
CA MET A 1 -4.19 -6.48 1.25
C MET A 1 -5.60 -5.95 1.11
N ARG A 2 -6.08 -5.83 -0.13
CA ARG A 2 -7.38 -5.24 -0.45
C ARG A 2 -8.42 -6.33 -0.70
N ILE A 3 -9.61 -6.15 -0.16
CA ILE A 3 -10.74 -7.07 -0.29
C ILE A 3 -11.88 -6.32 -0.96
N TYR A 4 -12.38 -6.89 -2.06
CA TYR A 4 -13.49 -6.36 -2.86
C TYR A 4 -14.73 -7.26 -2.68
N MET A 5 -15.93 -6.70 -2.85
CA MET A 5 -17.18 -7.50 -2.88
C MET A 5 -17.53 -7.92 -4.31
N ASP A 6 -17.99 -9.16 -4.49
CA ASP A 6 -18.58 -9.66 -5.72
C ASP A 6 -20.12 -9.65 -5.61
N GLU A 7 -20.72 -8.47 -5.75
CA GLU A 7 -22.18 -8.31 -5.93
C GLU A 7 -22.45 -7.36 -7.12
N GLY A 8 -21.79 -7.64 -8.26
CA GLY A 8 -21.97 -6.90 -9.52
C GLY A 8 -21.32 -5.52 -9.59
N LYS A 9 -20.65 -5.07 -8.53
CA LYS A 9 -19.84 -3.84 -8.49
C LYS A 9 -18.53 -4.13 -7.77
N ASN A 10 -17.40 -3.89 -8.42
CA ASN A 10 -16.04 -4.07 -7.87
C ASN A 10 -15.72 -2.97 -6.82
N ILE A 11 -16.46 -2.98 -5.70
CA ILE A 11 -16.37 -1.98 -4.64
C ILE A 11 -15.37 -2.47 -3.58
N LEU A 12 -14.42 -1.62 -3.23
CA LEU A 12 -13.46 -1.88 -2.16
C LEU A 12 -14.19 -1.98 -0.82
N LYS A 13 -14.11 -3.13 -0.16
CA LYS A 13 -14.74 -3.35 1.14
C LYS A 13 -13.80 -3.02 2.28
N GLN A 14 -12.54 -3.44 2.14
CA GLN A 14 -11.58 -3.38 3.22
C GLN A 14 -10.16 -3.32 2.68
N VAL A 15 -9.30 -2.60 3.39
CA VAL A 15 -7.85 -2.68 3.23
C VAL A 15 -7.25 -3.05 4.57
N VAL A 16 -6.32 -4.00 4.57
CA VAL A 16 -5.61 -4.47 5.76
C VAL A 16 -4.12 -4.21 5.60
N CYS A 17 -3.49 -3.61 6.60
CA CYS A 17 -2.04 -3.45 6.68
C CYS A 17 -1.37 -4.82 6.74
N ASN A 18 -0.47 -5.11 5.80
CA ASN A 18 0.25 -6.37 5.69
C ASN A 18 1.26 -6.60 6.83
N GLN A 19 1.70 -5.55 7.54
CA GLN A 19 2.66 -5.68 8.63
C GLN A 19 1.99 -5.86 10.00
N CYS A 20 1.04 -4.99 10.36
CA CYS A 20 0.43 -5.01 11.70
C CYS A 20 -1.02 -5.55 11.74
N GLY A 21 -1.63 -5.86 10.59
CA GLY A 21 -3.01 -6.37 10.52
C GLY A 21 -4.10 -5.31 10.75
N LYS A 22 -3.75 -4.04 10.95
CA LYS A 22 -4.71 -2.93 11.10
C LYS A 22 -5.65 -2.87 9.89
N ALA A 23 -6.96 -2.85 10.14
CA ALA A 23 -7.95 -2.51 9.13
C ALA A 23 -7.96 -0.98 8.91
N LEU A 24 -7.71 -0.56 7.66
CA LEU A 24 -7.71 0.85 7.28
C LEU A 24 -9.12 1.34 6.98
N LYS A 25 -9.37 2.64 7.15
CA LYS A 25 -10.70 3.24 6.95
C LYS A 25 -11.10 3.28 5.48
N VAL A 26 -12.16 2.55 5.14
CA VAL A 26 -12.82 2.61 3.82
C VAL A 26 -14.23 3.18 4.00
N LYS A 27 -14.60 4.20 3.21
CA LYS A 27 -15.94 4.80 3.17
C LYS A 27 -16.45 4.78 1.74
N ASN A 28 -17.62 4.17 1.52
CA ASN A 28 -18.26 4.08 0.19
C ASN A 28 -17.33 3.55 -0.92
N GLY A 29 -16.47 2.57 -0.60
CA GLY A 29 -15.51 2.04 -1.58
C GLY A 29 -14.22 2.85 -1.74
N ILE A 30 -14.06 3.95 -1.00
CA ILE A 30 -12.89 4.82 -1.08
C ILE A 30 -12.07 4.64 0.19
N LEU A 31 -10.77 4.40 0.03
CA LEU A 31 -9.83 4.43 1.14
C LEU A 31 -9.63 5.89 1.57
N VAL A 32 -9.91 6.19 2.83
CA VAL A 32 -9.92 7.55 3.40
C VAL A 32 -8.91 7.72 4.53
N GLU A 33 -7.78 7.03 4.41
CA GLU A 33 -6.66 7.04 5.34
C GLU A 33 -5.36 6.88 4.55
N GLY A 34 -4.27 7.50 5.03
CA GLY A 34 -2.95 7.35 4.43
C GLY A 34 -2.52 5.89 4.36
N VAL A 35 -2.10 5.46 3.16
CA VAL A 35 -1.58 4.11 2.91
C VAL A 35 -0.37 4.19 2.00
N PHE A 36 0.61 3.34 2.27
CA PHE A 36 1.65 3.04 1.30
C PHE A 36 1.29 1.74 0.58
N GLU A 37 1.11 1.81 -0.74
CA GLU A 37 0.91 0.64 -1.59
C GLU A 37 2.22 0.24 -2.25
N GLY A 38 2.70 -0.96 -1.93
CA GLY A 38 3.79 -1.59 -2.65
C GLY A 38 3.23 -2.49 -3.75
N ASN A 39 3.52 -2.18 -5.01
CA ASN A 39 3.17 -3.03 -6.16
C ASN A 39 4.38 -3.14 -7.10
N GLN A 40 5.20 -4.16 -6.87
CA GLN A 40 6.45 -4.36 -7.60
C GLN A 40 6.40 -5.64 -8.42
N GLN A 41 6.62 -5.52 -9.72
CA GLN A 41 6.92 -6.66 -10.59
C GLN A 41 8.42 -6.77 -10.79
N PHE A 42 8.99 -7.91 -10.44
CA PHE A 42 10.40 -8.18 -10.65
C PHE A 42 10.62 -8.69 -12.08
N GLY A 43 11.29 -7.87 -12.88
CA GLY A 43 11.71 -8.22 -14.24
C GLY A 43 12.99 -9.03 -14.23
N TYR A 44 13.49 -9.37 -15.43
CA TYR A 44 14.71 -10.15 -15.62
C TYR A 44 15.91 -9.59 -14.82
N PHE A 45 16.83 -10.47 -14.43
CA PHE A 45 18.06 -10.18 -13.68
C PHE A 45 17.86 -9.97 -12.17
N SER A 46 16.79 -10.52 -11.60
CA SER A 46 16.52 -10.56 -10.17
C SER A 46 16.37 -12.00 -9.67
N ASN A 47 16.58 -12.22 -8.37
CA ASN A 47 16.25 -13.52 -7.75
C ASN A 47 14.74 -13.75 -7.61
N LYS A 48 13.90 -12.84 -8.13
CA LYS A 48 12.44 -12.89 -8.07
C LYS A 48 11.83 -12.76 -9.47
N ASP A 49 12.56 -13.11 -10.51
CA ASP A 49 12.12 -12.96 -11.91
C ASP A 49 10.72 -13.55 -12.12
N GLY A 50 9.84 -12.74 -12.71
CA GLY A 50 8.45 -13.13 -12.99
C GLY A 50 7.51 -13.05 -11.79
N ILE A 51 7.99 -12.70 -10.59
CA ILE A 51 7.16 -12.57 -9.39
C ILE A 51 6.68 -11.12 -9.26
N ARG A 52 5.41 -10.96 -8.88
CA ARG A 52 4.84 -9.69 -8.42
C ARG A 52 4.59 -9.75 -6.92
N HIS A 53 5.05 -8.74 -6.20
CA HIS A 53 4.67 -8.50 -4.81
C HIS A 53 3.65 -7.37 -4.74
N SER A 54 2.58 -7.57 -3.97
CA SER A 54 1.56 -6.55 -3.71
C SER A 54 1.19 -6.53 -2.24
N PHE A 55 1.28 -5.37 -1.60
CA PHE A 55 0.97 -5.18 -0.18
C PHE A 55 0.58 -3.73 0.14
N ASP A 56 -0.12 -3.53 1.26
CA ASP A 56 -0.48 -2.21 1.79
C ASP A 56 0.11 -2.05 3.20
N LEU A 57 0.66 -0.90 3.54
CA LEU A 57 1.11 -0.54 4.88
C LEU A 57 0.37 0.70 5.39
N CYS A 58 -0.04 0.71 6.65
CA CYS A 58 -0.42 1.97 7.32
C CYS A 58 0.81 2.88 7.48
N GLU A 59 0.59 4.18 7.66
CA GLU A 59 1.67 5.16 7.84
C GLU A 59 2.66 4.77 8.95
N GLU A 60 2.18 4.27 10.09
CA GLU A 60 3.05 3.82 11.19
C GLU A 60 3.99 2.67 10.78
N CYS A 61 3.51 1.75 9.94
CA CYS A 61 4.31 0.62 9.44
C CYS A 61 5.24 1.07 8.32
N TYR A 62 4.80 2.00 7.47
CA TYR A 62 5.67 2.65 6.50
C TYR A 62 6.82 3.40 7.20
N ASN A 63 6.55 4.15 8.27
CA ASN A 63 7.58 4.83 9.05
C ASN A 63 8.64 3.85 9.58
N LYS A 64 8.20 2.74 10.19
CA LYS A 64 9.10 1.67 10.65
C LYS A 64 9.92 1.03 9.51
N LEU A 65 9.34 0.92 8.31
CA LEU A 65 10.04 0.40 7.14
C LEU A 65 11.18 1.35 6.73
N ILE A 66 10.88 2.65 6.59
CA ILE A 66 11.87 3.63 6.11
C ILE A 66 12.93 3.98 7.17
N GLU A 67 12.63 3.82 8.46
CA GLU A 67 13.61 3.89 9.55
C GLU A 67 14.75 2.87 9.38
N GLY A 68 14.49 1.76 8.68
CA GLY A 68 15.50 0.74 8.39
C GLY A 68 16.35 1.03 7.15
N PHE A 69 16.12 2.14 6.43
CA PHE A 69 16.86 2.43 5.20
C PHE A 69 18.24 3.00 5.50
N ALA A 70 19.25 2.53 4.77
CA ALA A 70 20.60 3.09 4.86
C ALA A 70 20.71 4.49 4.25
N VAL A 71 19.81 4.82 3.31
CA VAL A 71 19.68 6.13 2.68
C VAL A 71 18.25 6.61 2.93
N GLU A 72 18.10 7.81 3.49
CA GLU A 72 16.79 8.38 3.79
C GLU A 72 15.93 8.54 2.54
N VAL A 73 14.61 8.49 2.71
CA VAL A 73 13.67 8.81 1.63
C VAL A 73 13.79 10.28 1.24
N THR A 74 13.84 10.55 -0.06
CA THR A 74 13.70 11.91 -0.58
C THR A 74 12.31 12.43 -0.26
N LYS A 75 12.22 13.67 0.25
CA LYS A 75 10.96 14.33 0.60
C LYS A 75 10.80 15.56 -0.29
N GLU A 76 9.62 15.70 -0.90
CA GLU A 76 9.23 16.84 -1.71
C GLU A 76 7.83 17.28 -1.28
N GLU A 77 7.61 18.59 -1.12
CA GLU A 77 6.26 19.12 -0.87
C GLU A 77 5.46 19.09 -2.18
N VAL A 78 4.32 18.41 -2.17
CA VAL A 78 3.39 18.36 -3.30
C VAL A 78 2.12 19.10 -2.91
N GLN A 79 1.73 20.10 -3.69
CA GLN A 79 0.48 20.82 -3.48
C GLN A 79 -0.70 19.95 -3.92
N GLU A 80 -1.57 19.57 -2.98
CA GLU A 80 -2.84 18.92 -3.34
C GLU A 80 -3.74 19.93 -4.07
N LEU A 81 -4.25 19.55 -5.25
CA LEU A 81 -5.32 20.28 -5.92
C LEU A 81 -6.63 19.90 -5.22
N LEU A 82 -7.18 20.84 -4.43
CA LEU A 82 -8.48 20.72 -3.77
C LEU A 82 -9.64 20.92 -4.75
#